data_AF-A0A9D1VG57-F1
#
_entry.id   AF-A0A9D1VG57-F1
#
_cell.length_a   1.000
_cell.length_b   1.000
_cell.length_c   1.000
_cell.angle_alpha   90.00
_cell.angle_beta   90.00
_cell.angle_gamma   90.00
#
_symmetry.space_group_name_H-M   'P 1'
#
loop_
_entity.id
_entity.type
_entity.pdbx_description
1 polymer ?
#
loop_
_entity_poly.entity_id
_entity_poly.type
_entity_poly.pdbx_seq_one_letter_code
_entity_poly.pdbx_strand_id
1 'polypeptide(L)'
;MKAYPAMLRRCLLGGLLCAALVPGLIALSGVLSGAPALPVTAAMLASFGLRLLPALGLEIALSFAFGASLGAATAPFADDRRTLLRDSLGHLLLSELLFFLLCALCRFGTGLGESTTFLLGLFVLIYALVWLARWMGWYSDVLAIRDALGLTVPSPLRWRQTLVYAPLLLFLCAVLPVLCRFIDRAAGADVPVFSALVLPFLLLPAGGFCAGLSLGRRAGFCPLFAPAALALYLPAVYLVFNPSALFQAFILFFAALLGTLLGAALRRLGRKKESGGLEPGP
;
A
#
# COMPACT_ATOMS: atom_id res chain seq x y z
N MET A 1 13.08 -25.28 -10.26
CA MET A 1 13.51 -25.50 -8.86
C MET A 1 14.30 -24.36 -8.19
N LYS A 2 14.60 -23.20 -8.84
CA LYS A 2 15.39 -22.10 -8.22
C LYS A 2 14.60 -21.06 -7.39
N ALA A 3 13.26 -21.17 -7.28
CA ALA A 3 12.41 -20.13 -6.67
C ALA A 3 12.27 -20.23 -5.13
N TYR A 4 12.46 -21.42 -4.55
CA TYR A 4 12.27 -21.69 -3.12
C TYR A 4 13.20 -20.90 -2.15
N PRO A 5 14.51 -20.73 -2.40
CA PRO A 5 15.39 -20.08 -1.43
C PRO A 5 15.10 -18.57 -1.27
N ALA A 6 14.65 -17.91 -2.34
CA ALA A 6 14.32 -16.49 -2.31
C ALA A 6 13.04 -16.22 -1.51
N MET A 7 12.04 -17.09 -1.64
CA MET A 7 10.79 -16.99 -0.88
C MET A 7 11.03 -17.28 0.59
N LEU A 8 11.73 -18.37 0.92
CA LEU A 8 12.08 -18.71 2.29
C LEU A 8 12.82 -17.56 2.99
N ARG A 9 13.80 -16.95 2.30
CA ARG A 9 14.53 -15.79 2.84
C ARG A 9 13.60 -14.62 3.16
N ARG A 10 12.62 -14.33 2.30
CA ARG A 10 11.63 -13.25 2.56
C ARG A 10 10.74 -13.58 3.75
N CYS A 11 10.27 -14.82 3.87
CA CYS A 11 9.48 -15.26 5.03
C CYS A 11 10.29 -15.14 6.33
N LEU A 12 11.54 -15.59 6.33
CA LEU A 12 12.41 -15.47 7.51
C LEU A 12 12.69 -14.01 7.87
N LEU A 13 13.00 -13.16 6.89
CA LEU A 13 13.23 -11.73 7.13
C LEU A 13 11.97 -11.04 7.65
N GLY A 14 10.81 -11.31 7.04
CA GLY A 14 9.53 -10.76 7.48
C GLY A 14 9.18 -11.22 8.90
N GLY A 15 9.36 -12.51 9.20
CA GLY A 15 9.12 -13.07 10.52
C GLY A 15 10.02 -12.47 11.59
N LEU A 16 11.34 -12.40 11.36
CA LEU A 16 12.29 -11.79 12.29
C LEU A 16 11.99 -10.30 12.51
N LEU A 17 11.63 -9.58 11.44
CA LEU A 17 11.31 -8.16 11.51
C LEU A 17 10.06 -7.92 12.36
N CYS A 18 8.97 -8.66 12.15
CA CYS A 18 7.77 -8.52 12.97
C CYS A 18 7.98 -9.00 14.41
N ALA A 19 8.73 -10.08 14.63
CA ALA A 19 9.09 -10.58 15.95
C ALA A 19 9.88 -9.57 16.80
N ALA A 20 10.62 -8.67 16.16
CA ALA A 20 11.31 -7.56 16.84
C ALA A 20 10.44 -6.31 16.94
N LEU A 21 9.72 -5.95 15.87
CA LEU A 21 8.96 -4.70 15.79
C LEU A 21 7.76 -4.68 16.72
N VAL A 22 6.99 -5.76 16.82
CA VAL A 22 5.75 -5.77 17.62
C VAL A 22 6.05 -5.55 19.11
N PRO A 23 6.97 -6.33 19.75
CA PRO A 23 7.32 -6.08 21.15
C PRO A 23 7.97 -4.70 21.35
N GLY A 24 8.78 -4.25 20.39
CA GLY A 24 9.44 -2.94 20.42
C GLY A 24 8.45 -1.78 20.37
N LEU A 25 7.42 -1.86 19.53
CA LEU A 25 6.35 -0.87 19.45
C LEU A 25 5.48 -0.85 20.70
N ILE A 26 5.22 -2.01 21.32
CA ILE A 26 4.50 -2.09 22.59
C ILE A 26 5.31 -1.43 23.71
N ALA A 27 6.60 -1.76 23.82
CA ALA A 27 7.49 -1.15 24.82
C ALA A 27 7.59 0.37 24.63
N LEU A 28 7.75 0.83 23.38
CA LEU A 28 7.77 2.25 23.04
C LEU A 28 6.45 2.93 23.41
N SER A 29 5.30 2.33 23.10
CA SER A 29 3.99 2.85 23.47
C SER A 29 3.84 2.98 24.99
N GLY A 30 4.38 2.03 25.75
CA GLY A 30 4.44 2.10 27.22
C GLY A 30 5.21 3.33 27.69
N VAL A 31 6.44 3.52 27.18
CA VAL A 31 7.29 4.69 27.49
C VAL A 31 6.59 6.00 27.18
N LEU A 32 5.99 6.12 25.99
CA LEU A 32 5.28 7.33 25.57
C LEU A 32 4.04 7.62 26.42
N SER A 33 3.46 6.60 27.05
CA SER A 33 2.29 6.72 27.93
C SER A 33 2.67 6.85 29.41
N GLY A 34 3.97 6.94 29.75
CA GLY A 34 4.45 6.97 31.14
C GLY A 34 4.33 5.64 31.89
N ALA A 35 4.07 4.54 31.17
CA ALA A 35 4.00 3.18 31.70
C ALA A 35 5.36 2.46 31.59
N PRO A 36 5.56 1.34 32.31
CA PRO A 36 6.77 0.53 32.17
C PRO A 36 7.00 0.09 30.72
N ALA A 37 8.26 0.11 30.27
CA ALA A 37 8.68 -0.29 28.93
C ALA A 37 8.69 -1.82 28.75
N LEU A 38 7.54 -2.45 28.99
CA LEU A 38 7.40 -3.90 28.85
C LEU A 38 7.16 -4.28 27.38
N PRO A 39 7.76 -5.38 26.90
CA PRO A 39 7.60 -5.85 25.53
C PRO A 39 6.27 -6.58 25.30
N VAL A 40 5.36 -6.58 26.27
CA VAL A 40 4.02 -7.18 26.21
C VAL A 40 3.04 -6.25 26.89
N THR A 41 1.77 -6.27 26.49
CA THR A 41 0.77 -5.41 27.11
C THR A 41 0.37 -5.92 28.50
N ALA A 42 0.17 -5.00 29.46
CA ALA A 42 -0.36 -5.37 30.78
C ALA A 42 -1.74 -6.04 30.69
N ALA A 43 -2.56 -5.63 29.71
CA ALA A 43 -3.85 -6.21 29.43
C ALA A 43 -3.76 -7.69 29.02
N MET A 44 -2.75 -8.08 28.23
CA MET A 44 -2.50 -9.48 27.89
C MET A 44 -2.21 -10.30 29.16
N LEU A 45 -1.28 -9.84 30.00
CA LEU A 45 -0.91 -10.52 31.24
C LEU A 45 -2.11 -10.70 32.17
N ALA A 46 -2.91 -9.64 32.35
CA ALA A 46 -4.10 -9.66 33.19
C ALA A 46 -5.21 -10.56 32.63
N SER A 47 -5.48 -10.51 31.33
CA SER A 47 -6.60 -11.25 30.71
C SER A 47 -6.37 -12.75 30.64
N PHE A 48 -5.12 -13.17 30.46
CA PHE A 48 -4.77 -14.59 30.31
C PHE A 48 -4.08 -15.19 31.53
N GLY A 49 -3.83 -14.41 32.59
CA GLY A 49 -3.12 -14.87 33.79
C GLY A 49 -1.69 -15.34 33.51
N LEU A 50 -1.07 -14.83 32.44
CA LEU A 50 0.25 -15.25 31.99
C LEU A 50 1.36 -14.51 32.74
N ARG A 51 2.49 -15.20 32.95
CA ARG A 51 3.75 -14.56 33.36
C ARG A 51 4.42 -13.90 32.13
N LEU A 52 5.33 -12.96 32.39
CA LEU A 52 6.00 -12.17 31.34
C LEU A 52 6.66 -13.04 30.25
N LEU A 53 7.46 -14.04 30.64
CA LEU A 53 8.20 -14.87 29.69
C LEU A 53 7.29 -15.70 28.74
N PRO A 54 6.29 -16.47 29.24
CA PRO A 54 5.39 -17.20 28.34
C PRO A 54 4.53 -16.27 27.48
N ALA A 55 4.12 -15.11 28.00
CA ALA A 55 3.41 -14.11 27.22
C ALA A 55 4.26 -13.59 26.05
N LEU A 56 5.51 -13.21 26.34
CA LEU A 56 6.46 -12.74 25.33
C LEU A 56 6.77 -13.83 24.28
N GLY A 57 6.90 -15.08 24.71
CA GLY A 57 7.12 -16.21 23.81
C GLY A 57 5.97 -16.41 22.80
N LEU A 58 4.72 -16.33 23.27
CA LEU A 58 3.53 -16.40 22.42
C LEU A 58 3.45 -15.21 21.45
N GLU A 59 3.71 -14.00 21.95
CA GLU A 59 3.71 -12.79 21.13
C GLU A 59 4.77 -12.86 20.03
N ILE A 60 6.00 -13.26 20.35
CA ILE A 60 7.09 -13.41 19.39
C ILE A 60 6.73 -14.47 18.34
N ALA A 61 6.21 -15.63 18.76
CA ALA A 61 5.85 -16.70 17.84
C ALA A 61 4.78 -16.26 16.84
N LEU A 62 3.74 -15.58 17.33
CA LEU A 62 2.64 -15.11 16.49
C LEU A 62 3.04 -13.94 15.59
N SER A 63 3.86 -13.01 16.11
CA SER A 63 4.46 -11.92 15.34
C SER A 63 5.37 -12.46 14.23
N PHE A 64 6.16 -13.50 14.53
CA PHE A 64 6.98 -14.18 13.53
C PHE A 64 6.12 -14.84 12.45
N ALA A 65 5.07 -15.57 12.83
CA ALA A 65 4.17 -16.22 11.89
C ALA A 65 3.48 -15.20 10.97
N PHE A 66 2.99 -14.09 11.53
CA PHE A 66 2.42 -12.99 10.77
C PHE A 66 3.44 -12.35 9.83
N GLY A 67 4.62 -12.00 10.32
CA GLY A 67 5.68 -11.44 9.47
C GLY A 67 6.14 -12.39 8.36
N ALA A 68 6.16 -13.70 8.64
CA ALA A 68 6.48 -14.72 7.65
C ALA A 68 5.40 -14.81 6.57
N SER A 69 4.12 -14.66 6.93
CA SER A 69 3.03 -14.57 5.95
C SER A 69 3.19 -13.33 5.07
N LEU A 70 3.52 -12.16 5.65
CA LEU A 70 3.83 -10.97 4.86
C LEU A 70 5.02 -11.16 3.90
N GLY A 71 6.06 -11.88 4.34
CA GLY A 71 7.19 -12.27 3.48
C GLY A 71 6.81 -13.21 2.33
N ALA A 72 5.70 -13.95 2.48
CA ALA A 72 5.11 -14.81 1.47
C ALA A 72 4.12 -14.09 0.54
N ALA A 73 3.89 -12.79 0.69
CA ALA A 73 2.86 -12.05 -0.06
C ALA A 73 3.04 -12.08 -1.59
N THR A 74 4.22 -12.42 -2.09
CA THR A 74 4.46 -12.60 -3.54
C THR A 74 4.14 -14.02 -4.05
N ALA A 75 3.94 -14.99 -3.16
CA ALA A 75 3.71 -16.39 -3.51
C ALA A 75 2.41 -16.62 -4.31
N PRO A 76 1.27 -15.97 -3.98
CA PRO A 76 0.05 -16.10 -4.78
C PRO A 76 0.19 -15.69 -6.25
N PHE A 77 1.25 -14.92 -6.57
CA PHE A 77 1.53 -14.39 -7.89
C PHE A 77 2.62 -15.18 -8.65
N ALA A 78 3.08 -16.32 -8.11
CA ALA A 78 4.17 -17.11 -8.69
C ALA A 78 3.68 -18.15 -9.72
N ASP A 79 2.41 -18.54 -9.66
CA ASP A 79 1.85 -19.70 -10.37
C ASP A 79 0.69 -19.32 -11.34
N ASP A 80 0.06 -20.38 -11.87
CA ASP A 80 -0.95 -20.39 -12.93
C ASP A 80 -2.17 -19.48 -12.64
N ARG A 81 -2.69 -18.83 -13.69
CA ARG A 81 -3.74 -17.80 -13.59
C ARG A 81 -5.04 -18.31 -12.95
N ARG A 82 -5.27 -19.62 -13.03
CA ARG A 82 -6.50 -20.27 -12.56
C ARG A 82 -6.60 -20.33 -11.03
N THR A 83 -5.47 -20.41 -10.33
CA THR A 83 -5.47 -20.49 -8.87
C THR A 83 -5.20 -19.15 -8.20
N LEU A 84 -4.76 -18.12 -8.95
CA LEU A 84 -4.44 -16.78 -8.44
C LEU A 84 -5.46 -16.22 -7.44
N LEU A 85 -6.76 -16.24 -7.77
CA LEU A 85 -7.79 -15.71 -6.87
C LEU A 85 -7.90 -16.53 -5.59
N ARG A 86 -7.90 -17.86 -5.71
CA ARG A 86 -7.96 -18.78 -4.57
C ARG A 86 -6.73 -18.62 -3.68
N ASP A 87 -5.55 -18.57 -4.26
CA ASP A 87 -4.29 -18.51 -3.52
C ASP A 87 -4.09 -17.11 -2.91
N SER A 88 -4.54 -16.04 -3.58
CA SER A 88 -4.58 -14.69 -3.02
C SER A 88 -5.56 -14.57 -1.87
N LEU A 89 -6.74 -15.20 -1.97
CA LEU A 89 -7.74 -15.22 -0.92
C LEU A 89 -7.27 -16.07 0.27
N GLY A 90 -6.69 -17.24 0.02
CA GLY A 90 -6.12 -18.08 1.07
C GLY A 90 -5.00 -17.37 1.83
N HIS A 91 -4.12 -16.67 1.12
CA HIS A 91 -3.08 -15.85 1.73
C HIS A 91 -3.65 -14.66 2.53
N LEU A 92 -4.67 -13.99 2.00
CA LEU A 92 -5.37 -12.91 2.70
C LEU A 92 -5.99 -13.41 4.00
N LEU A 93 -6.79 -14.48 3.94
CA LEU A 93 -7.46 -15.06 5.10
C LEU A 93 -6.47 -15.56 6.16
N LEU A 94 -5.36 -16.19 5.74
CA LEU A 94 -4.30 -16.60 6.66
C LEU A 94 -3.65 -15.39 7.34
N SER A 95 -3.31 -14.36 6.58
CA SER A 95 -2.65 -13.17 7.13
C SER A 95 -3.58 -12.36 8.03
N GLU A 96 -4.87 -12.27 7.67
CA GLU A 96 -5.91 -11.64 8.47
C GLU A 96 -6.16 -12.41 9.76
N LEU A 97 -6.21 -13.75 9.72
CA LEU A 97 -6.32 -14.58 10.91
C LEU A 97 -5.13 -14.38 11.86
N LEU A 98 -3.90 -14.42 11.33
CA LEU A 98 -2.70 -14.21 12.13
C LEU A 98 -2.67 -12.80 12.75
N PHE A 99 -3.07 -11.78 11.99
CA PHE A 99 -3.17 -10.41 12.47
C PHE A 99 -4.27 -10.25 13.53
N PHE A 100 -5.44 -10.85 13.32
CA PHE A 100 -6.54 -10.88 14.29
C PHE A 100 -6.10 -11.54 15.60
N LEU A 101 -5.46 -12.72 15.53
CA LEU A 101 -4.96 -13.41 16.71
C LEU A 101 -3.93 -12.55 17.44
N LEU A 102 -3.08 -11.81 16.72
CA LEU A 102 -2.09 -10.91 17.32
C LEU A 102 -2.77 -9.74 18.04
N CYS A 103 -3.74 -9.09 17.38
CA CYS A 103 -4.55 -8.04 18.01
C CYS A 103 -5.30 -8.55 19.25
N ALA A 104 -5.88 -9.75 19.17
CA ALA A 104 -6.61 -10.38 20.28
C ALA A 104 -5.68 -10.73 21.45
N LEU A 105 -4.50 -11.29 21.16
CA LEU A 105 -3.49 -11.66 22.15
C LEU A 105 -2.94 -10.42 22.86
N CYS A 106 -2.46 -9.44 22.10
CA CYS A 106 -1.89 -8.19 22.62
C CYS A 106 -2.96 -7.23 23.16
N ARG A 107 -4.25 -7.53 22.98
CA ARG A 107 -5.38 -6.68 23.38
C ARG A 107 -5.31 -5.28 22.75
N PHE A 108 -4.89 -5.20 21.49
CA PHE A 108 -4.91 -3.95 20.73
C PHE A 108 -6.36 -3.51 20.48
N GLY A 109 -6.72 -2.33 21.00
CA GLY A 109 -8.10 -1.93 21.15
C GLY A 109 -8.69 -2.58 22.40
N THR A 110 -9.06 -1.77 23.39
CA THR A 110 -9.55 -2.20 24.70
C THR A 110 -10.94 -2.85 24.59
N GLY A 111 -10.98 -4.10 24.11
CA GLY A 111 -12.20 -4.88 23.82
C GLY A 111 -12.20 -5.41 22.39
N LEU A 112 -12.80 -6.59 22.16
CA LEU A 112 -13.10 -7.11 20.81
C LEU A 112 -14.21 -6.25 20.19
N GLY A 113 -13.89 -5.00 19.82
CA GLY A 113 -14.82 -3.96 19.38
C GLY A 113 -14.31 -3.18 18.15
N GLU A 114 -14.76 -1.93 18.01
CA GLU A 114 -14.57 -1.06 16.83
C GLU A 114 -13.10 -0.91 16.39
N SER A 115 -12.16 -0.85 17.34
CA SER A 115 -10.72 -0.68 17.04
C SER A 115 -10.11 -1.90 16.34
N THR A 116 -10.51 -3.12 16.71
CA THR A 116 -10.00 -4.34 16.04
C THR A 116 -10.57 -4.45 14.64
N THR A 117 -11.87 -4.18 14.46
CA THR A 117 -12.51 -4.15 13.14
C THR A 117 -11.87 -3.09 12.23
N PHE A 118 -11.53 -1.93 12.77
CA PHE A 118 -10.81 -0.89 12.05
C PHE A 118 -9.44 -1.37 11.57
N LEU A 119 -8.63 -1.98 12.45
CA LEU A 119 -7.31 -2.50 12.11
C LEU A 119 -7.39 -3.61 11.05
N LEU A 120 -8.36 -4.52 11.16
CA LEU A 120 -8.60 -5.56 10.15
C LEU A 120 -8.99 -4.97 8.80
N GLY A 121 -9.91 -4.00 8.79
CA GLY A 121 -10.31 -3.29 7.57
C GLY A 121 -9.13 -2.55 6.92
N LEU A 122 -8.27 -1.92 7.73
CA LEU A 122 -7.04 -1.29 7.26
C LEU A 122 -6.07 -2.30 6.65
N PHE A 123 -5.93 -3.48 7.27
CA PHE A 123 -5.10 -4.55 6.74
C PHE A 123 -5.60 -5.04 5.37
N VAL A 124 -6.90 -5.31 5.25
CA VAL A 124 -7.54 -5.69 3.96
C VAL A 124 -7.31 -4.61 2.90
N LEU A 125 -7.40 -3.33 3.28
CA LEU A 125 -7.14 -2.23 2.38
C LEU A 125 -5.70 -2.21 1.89
N ILE A 126 -4.72 -2.30 2.79
CA ILE A 126 -3.29 -2.36 2.44
C ILE A 126 -3.03 -3.55 1.52
N TYR A 127 -3.61 -4.71 1.83
CA TYR A 127 -3.49 -5.89 0.99
C TYR A 127 -4.04 -5.66 -0.42
N ALA A 128 -5.23 -5.06 -0.53
CA ALA A 128 -5.83 -4.71 -1.81
C ALA A 128 -4.96 -3.72 -2.61
N LEU A 129 -4.30 -2.77 -1.95
CA LEU A 129 -3.36 -1.84 -2.61
C LEU A 129 -2.10 -2.54 -3.12
N VAL A 130 -1.53 -3.45 -2.34
CA VAL A 130 -0.38 -4.26 -2.78
C VAL A 130 -0.79 -5.13 -3.98
N TRP A 131 -1.96 -5.76 -3.91
CA TRP A 131 -2.51 -6.56 -4.99
C TRP A 131 -2.74 -5.71 -6.25
N LEU A 132 -3.29 -4.51 -6.09
CA LEU A 132 -3.52 -3.58 -7.18
C LEU A 132 -2.20 -3.11 -7.83
N ALA A 133 -1.18 -2.80 -7.03
CA ALA A 133 0.16 -2.47 -7.51
C ALA A 133 0.75 -3.60 -8.36
N ARG A 134 0.57 -4.85 -7.91
CA ARG A 134 1.03 -6.02 -8.65
C ARG A 134 0.27 -6.22 -9.96
N TRP A 135 -1.06 -6.08 -9.93
CA TRP A 135 -1.92 -6.16 -11.11
C TRP A 135 -1.56 -5.08 -12.15
N MET A 136 -1.35 -3.83 -11.73
CA MET A 136 -0.92 -2.75 -12.63
C MET A 136 0.41 -3.07 -13.31
N GLY A 137 1.37 -3.65 -12.58
CA GLY A 137 2.64 -4.13 -13.13
C GLY A 137 2.41 -5.15 -14.25
N TRP A 138 1.66 -6.21 -13.97
CA TRP A 138 1.35 -7.25 -14.95
C TRP A 138 0.62 -6.73 -16.18
N TYR A 139 -0.39 -5.88 -16.01
CA TYR A 139 -1.11 -5.32 -17.13
C TYR A 139 -0.20 -4.44 -17.99
N SER A 140 0.71 -3.69 -17.36
CA SER A 140 1.70 -2.89 -18.09
C SER A 140 2.69 -3.76 -18.87
N ASP A 141 3.06 -4.94 -18.35
CA ASP A 141 3.92 -5.89 -19.06
C ASP A 141 3.20 -6.47 -20.29
N VAL A 142 1.89 -6.76 -20.17
CA VAL A 142 1.06 -7.18 -21.32
C VAL A 142 0.99 -6.09 -22.39
N LEU A 143 0.84 -4.82 -21.99
CA LEU A 143 0.86 -3.70 -22.95
C LEU A 143 2.23 -3.59 -23.64
N ALA A 144 3.32 -3.78 -22.90
CA ALA A 144 4.67 -3.76 -23.48
C ALA A 144 4.89 -4.91 -24.48
N ILE A 145 4.38 -6.11 -24.20
CA ILE A 145 4.42 -7.24 -25.16
C ILE A 145 3.62 -6.91 -26.41
N ARG A 146 2.41 -6.34 -26.27
CA ARG A 146 1.60 -5.93 -27.43
C ARG A 146 2.31 -4.86 -28.26
N ASP A 147 2.95 -3.90 -27.63
CA ASP A 147 3.77 -2.88 -28.30
C ASP A 147 4.93 -3.54 -29.06
N ALA A 148 5.65 -4.48 -28.43
CA ALA A 148 6.78 -5.19 -29.05
C ALA A 148 6.37 -6.06 -30.25
N LEU A 149 5.15 -6.61 -30.23
CA LEU A 149 4.58 -7.39 -31.34
C LEU A 149 3.95 -6.52 -32.43
N GLY A 150 3.98 -5.19 -32.31
CA GLY A 150 3.34 -4.28 -33.26
C GLY A 150 1.81 -4.32 -33.24
N LEU A 151 1.21 -4.85 -32.17
CA LEU A 151 -0.25 -5.01 -32.02
C LEU A 151 -0.93 -3.77 -31.44
N THR A 152 -0.25 -2.63 -31.39
CA THR A 152 -0.76 -1.39 -30.80
C THR A 152 -0.79 -0.26 -31.82
N VAL A 153 -1.94 0.41 -31.84
CA VAL A 153 -2.13 1.63 -32.62
C VAL A 153 -1.62 2.80 -31.78
N PRO A 154 -0.72 3.66 -32.31
CA PRO A 154 -0.28 4.87 -31.62
C PRO A 154 -1.48 5.73 -31.23
N SER A 155 -1.53 6.18 -29.97
CA SER A 155 -2.53 7.14 -29.52
C SER A 155 -1.84 8.35 -28.88
N PRO A 156 -2.18 9.59 -29.29
CA PRO A 156 -1.52 10.80 -28.78
C PRO A 156 -1.76 10.98 -27.28
N LEU A 157 -2.93 10.56 -26.80
CA LEU A 157 -3.36 10.73 -25.42
C LEU A 157 -2.97 9.58 -24.48
N ARG A 158 -2.47 8.44 -25.00
CA ARG A 158 -2.09 7.25 -24.22
C ARG A 158 -3.15 6.83 -23.19
N TRP A 159 -4.43 6.92 -23.58
CA TRP A 159 -5.57 6.68 -22.69
C TRP A 159 -5.60 5.24 -22.18
N ARG A 160 -5.19 4.26 -22.99
CA ARG A 160 -5.10 2.85 -22.60
C ARG A 160 -4.11 2.62 -21.45
N GLN A 161 -2.97 3.31 -21.50
CA GLN A 161 -1.97 3.26 -20.44
C GLN A 161 -2.46 3.97 -19.17
N THR A 162 -3.20 5.08 -19.33
CA THR A 162 -3.84 5.81 -18.23
C THR A 162 -4.91 4.96 -17.55
N LEU A 163 -5.70 4.20 -18.31
CA LEU A 163 -6.75 3.32 -17.77
C LEU A 163 -6.23 2.21 -16.86
N VAL A 164 -4.99 1.75 -17.04
CA VAL A 164 -4.37 0.79 -16.12
C VAL A 164 -4.28 1.35 -14.70
N TYR A 165 -4.10 2.66 -14.58
CA TYR A 165 -4.05 3.35 -13.29
C TYR A 165 -5.42 3.82 -12.80
N ALA A 166 -6.51 3.60 -13.56
CA ALA A 166 -7.85 4.03 -13.18
C ALA A 166 -8.31 3.45 -11.82
N PRO A 167 -8.08 2.16 -11.48
CA PRO A 167 -8.48 1.67 -10.16
C PRO A 167 -7.69 2.33 -9.02
N LEU A 168 -6.41 2.66 -9.24
CA LEU A 168 -5.61 3.40 -8.26
C LEU A 168 -6.11 4.83 -8.11
N LEU A 169 -6.46 5.49 -9.21
CA LEU A 169 -7.06 6.83 -9.18
C LEU A 169 -8.42 6.80 -8.46
N LEU A 170 -9.27 5.81 -8.73
CA LEU A 170 -10.55 5.64 -8.03
C LEU A 170 -10.33 5.42 -6.52
N PHE A 171 -9.35 4.62 -6.14
CA PHE A 171 -8.98 4.47 -4.75
C PHE A 171 -8.55 5.80 -4.13
N LEU A 172 -7.58 6.48 -4.75
CA LEU A 172 -7.00 7.74 -4.25
C LEU A 172 -8.04 8.87 -4.19
N CYS A 173 -8.97 8.90 -5.15
CA CYS A 173 -9.90 10.01 -5.33
C CYS A 173 -11.29 9.79 -4.73
N ALA A 174 -11.75 8.55 -4.58
CA ALA A 174 -13.08 8.25 -4.05
C ALA A 174 -13.02 7.53 -2.71
N VAL A 175 -12.21 6.48 -2.59
CA VAL A 175 -12.18 5.64 -1.38
C VAL A 175 -11.39 6.33 -0.27
N LEU A 176 -10.18 6.79 -0.57
CA LEU A 176 -9.26 7.36 0.41
C LEU A 176 -9.82 8.60 1.14
N PRO A 177 -10.47 9.57 0.46
CA PRO A 177 -11.07 10.72 1.13
C PRO A 177 -12.16 10.33 2.15
N VAL A 178 -13.01 9.37 1.78
CA VAL A 178 -14.07 8.83 2.64
C VAL A 178 -13.45 8.14 3.85
N LEU A 179 -12.42 7.32 3.64
CA LEU A 179 -11.71 6.64 4.73
C LEU A 179 -11.05 7.62 5.70
N CYS A 180 -10.31 8.60 5.21
CA CYS A 180 -9.69 9.62 6.07
C CYS A 180 -10.74 10.37 6.89
N ARG A 181 -11.88 10.72 6.27
CA ARG A 181 -12.98 11.39 6.97
C ARG A 181 -13.67 10.49 7.99
N PHE A 182 -13.80 9.20 7.69
CA PHE A 182 -14.32 8.21 8.62
C PHE A 182 -13.39 8.05 9.84
N ILE A 183 -12.08 7.98 9.61
CA ILE A 183 -11.07 7.89 10.67
C ILE A 183 -11.13 9.10 11.59
N ASP A 184 -11.20 10.31 11.05
CA ASP A 184 -11.30 11.53 11.87
C ASP A 184 -12.55 11.51 12.77
N ARG A 185 -13.68 11.02 12.25
CA ARG A 185 -14.92 10.88 13.04
C ARG A 185 -14.81 9.80 14.11
N ALA A 186 -14.26 8.64 13.75
CA ALA A 186 -14.11 7.50 14.66
C ALA A 186 -13.10 7.80 15.78
N ALA A 187 -12.08 8.61 15.51
CA ALA A 187 -11.10 9.04 16.49
C ALA A 187 -11.65 10.08 17.49
N GLY A 188 -12.85 10.63 17.26
CA GLY A 188 -13.44 11.67 18.12
C GLY A 188 -12.61 12.95 18.18
N ALA A 189 -11.74 13.19 17.18
CA ALA A 189 -10.83 14.33 17.19
C ALA A 189 -11.57 15.62 16.80
N ASP A 190 -11.44 16.66 17.62
CA ASP A 190 -12.00 17.99 17.33
C ASP A 190 -11.41 18.61 16.05
N VAL A 191 -10.16 18.22 15.73
CA VAL A 191 -9.45 18.66 14.53
C VAL A 191 -9.28 17.45 13.58
N PRO A 192 -9.75 17.55 12.31
CA PRO A 192 -9.66 16.45 11.35
C PRO A 192 -8.22 16.29 10.81
N VAL A 193 -7.34 15.62 11.55
CA VAL A 193 -5.93 15.44 11.18
C VAL A 193 -5.79 14.64 9.89
N PHE A 194 -6.55 13.56 9.72
CA PHE A 194 -6.39 12.68 8.56
C PHE A 194 -6.92 13.32 7.28
N SER A 195 -8.14 13.88 7.30
CA SER A 195 -8.75 14.44 6.10
C SER A 195 -8.31 15.87 5.77
N ALA A 196 -7.92 16.69 6.76
CA ALA A 196 -7.51 18.07 6.51
C ALA A 196 -5.99 18.27 6.43
N LEU A 197 -5.18 17.39 7.02
CA LEU A 197 -3.72 17.52 7.00
C LEU A 197 -3.05 16.37 6.23
N VAL A 198 -3.23 15.13 6.67
CA VAL A 198 -2.50 13.98 6.13
C VAL A 198 -2.91 13.69 4.69
N LEU A 199 -4.21 13.69 4.38
CA LEU A 199 -4.73 13.45 3.04
C LEU A 199 -4.18 14.46 2.02
N PRO A 200 -4.39 15.78 2.16
CA PRO A 200 -4.01 16.73 1.12
C PRO A 200 -2.52 16.98 1.01
N PHE A 201 -1.76 16.93 2.11
CA PHE A 201 -0.34 17.31 2.10
C PHE A 201 0.62 16.12 2.01
N LEU A 202 0.15 14.89 2.28
CA LEU A 202 0.99 13.70 2.19
C LEU A 202 0.43 12.65 1.23
N LEU A 203 -0.79 12.18 1.45
CA LEU A 203 -1.30 11.01 0.72
C LEU A 203 -1.61 11.31 -0.75
N LEU A 204 -2.33 12.41 -1.04
CA LEU A 204 -2.62 12.83 -2.40
C LEU A 204 -1.36 13.18 -3.21
N PRO A 205 -0.43 14.01 -2.71
CA PRO A 205 0.78 14.33 -3.47
C PRO A 205 1.69 13.11 -3.64
N ALA A 206 1.93 12.31 -2.59
CA ALA A 206 2.76 11.11 -2.71
C ALA A 206 2.12 10.07 -3.64
N GLY A 207 0.81 9.81 -3.48
CA GLY A 207 0.07 8.85 -4.30
C GLY A 207 0.03 9.28 -5.77
N GLY A 208 -0.36 10.53 -6.04
CA GLY A 208 -0.41 11.09 -7.39
C GLY A 208 0.97 11.12 -8.06
N PHE A 209 2.00 11.57 -7.35
CA PHE A 209 3.36 11.63 -7.85
C PHE A 209 3.93 10.24 -8.15
N CYS A 210 3.84 9.28 -7.21
CA CYS A 210 4.36 7.93 -7.41
C CYS A 210 3.64 7.19 -8.54
N ALA A 211 2.32 7.34 -8.63
CA ALA A 211 1.53 6.79 -9.73
C ALA A 211 1.94 7.41 -11.08
N GLY A 212 2.04 8.74 -11.13
CA GLY A 212 2.47 9.48 -12.31
C GLY A 212 3.90 9.11 -12.74
N LEU A 213 4.83 9.01 -11.79
CA LEU A 213 6.22 8.62 -12.03
C LEU A 213 6.31 7.20 -12.60
N SER A 214 5.58 6.26 -12.00
CA SER A 214 5.49 4.88 -12.47
C SER A 214 4.95 4.82 -13.91
N LEU A 215 3.84 5.50 -14.19
CA LEU A 215 3.24 5.59 -15.52
C LEU A 215 4.20 6.23 -16.53
N GLY A 216 4.81 7.36 -16.18
CA GLY A 216 5.75 8.09 -17.01
C GLY A 216 6.99 7.26 -17.39
N ARG A 217 7.52 6.48 -16.45
CA ARG A 217 8.67 5.59 -16.71
C ARG A 217 8.35 4.47 -17.69
N ARG A 218 7.13 3.94 -17.64
CA ARG A 218 6.69 2.82 -18.49
C ARG A 218 6.20 3.29 -19.86
N ALA A 219 5.27 4.23 -19.84
CA ALA A 219 4.54 4.67 -21.02
C ALA A 219 5.03 6.00 -21.60
N GLY A 220 5.95 6.73 -20.95
CA GLY A 220 6.27 8.11 -21.33
C GLY A 220 5.19 9.09 -20.89
N PHE A 221 5.22 10.32 -21.42
CA PHE A 221 4.28 11.36 -21.01
C PHE A 221 2.83 10.97 -21.38
N CYS A 222 1.95 10.95 -20.39
CA CYS A 222 0.54 10.57 -20.52
C CYS A 222 -0.34 11.77 -20.11
N PRO A 223 -0.78 12.60 -21.07
CA PRO A 223 -1.42 13.89 -20.77
C PRO A 223 -2.78 13.73 -20.06
N LEU A 224 -3.45 12.59 -20.20
CA LEU A 224 -4.75 12.34 -19.58
C LEU A 224 -4.69 12.02 -18.09
N PHE A 225 -3.54 11.60 -17.56
CA PHE A 225 -3.48 11.09 -16.19
C PHE A 225 -3.78 12.16 -15.13
N ALA A 226 -3.16 13.34 -15.26
CA ALA A 226 -3.39 14.43 -14.31
C ALA A 226 -4.83 15.02 -14.40
N PRO A 227 -5.38 15.33 -15.59
CA PRO A 227 -6.79 15.73 -15.72
C PRO A 227 -7.77 14.68 -15.20
N ALA A 228 -7.51 13.39 -15.41
CA ALA A 228 -8.34 12.32 -14.88
C ALA A 228 -8.29 12.28 -13.35
N ALA A 229 -7.11 12.44 -12.74
CA ALA A 229 -6.97 12.52 -11.28
C ALA A 229 -7.74 13.72 -10.71
N LEU A 230 -7.64 14.90 -11.35
CA LEU A 230 -8.40 16.08 -10.96
C LEU A 230 -9.91 15.82 -11.04
N ALA A 231 -10.39 15.36 -12.19
CA ALA A 231 -11.81 15.15 -12.44
C ALA A 231 -12.43 14.10 -11.49
N LEU A 232 -11.70 13.00 -11.24
CA LEU A 232 -12.14 11.94 -10.33
C LEU A 232 -12.15 12.39 -8.87
N TYR A 233 -11.38 13.42 -8.50
CA TYR A 233 -11.35 13.96 -7.14
C TYR A 233 -12.46 14.97 -6.86
N LEU A 234 -13.03 15.62 -7.90
CA LEU A 234 -14.09 16.61 -7.74
C LEU A 234 -15.31 16.08 -6.95
N PRO A 235 -15.82 14.86 -7.18
CA PRO A 235 -16.89 14.30 -6.35
C PRO A 235 -16.53 14.27 -4.85
N ALA A 236 -15.30 13.93 -4.47
CA ALA A 236 -14.90 13.94 -3.06
C ALA A 236 -14.91 15.36 -2.48
N VAL A 237 -14.48 16.37 -3.24
CA VAL A 237 -14.54 17.78 -2.82
C VAL A 237 -15.97 18.19 -2.49
N TYR A 238 -16.92 17.88 -3.37
CA TYR A 238 -18.30 18.36 -3.23
C TYR A 238 -19.21 17.46 -2.37
N LEU A 239 -18.93 16.15 -2.27
CA LEU A 239 -19.77 15.19 -1.54
C LEU A 239 -19.23 14.83 -0.14
N VAL A 240 -17.91 14.82 0.04
CA VAL A 240 -17.27 14.41 1.32
C VAL A 240 -16.79 15.62 2.11
N PHE A 241 -16.31 16.64 1.40
CA PHE A 241 -15.77 17.86 1.99
C PHE A 241 -16.66 19.07 1.68
N ASN A 242 -16.04 20.19 1.32
CA ASN A 242 -16.69 21.45 0.97
C ASN A 242 -15.92 22.11 -0.20
N PRO A 243 -16.46 23.18 -0.82
CA PRO A 243 -15.78 23.86 -1.92
C PRO A 243 -14.40 24.43 -1.57
N SER A 244 -14.11 24.73 -0.30
CA SER A 244 -12.77 25.19 0.09
C SER A 244 -11.72 24.09 0.00
N ALA A 245 -12.10 22.80 -0.12
CA ALA A 245 -11.19 21.68 -0.39
C ALA A 245 -10.77 21.55 -1.87
N LEU A 246 -11.17 22.47 -2.77
CA LEU A 246 -10.73 22.45 -4.18
C LEU A 246 -9.21 22.44 -4.34
N PHE A 247 -8.46 23.07 -3.43
CA PHE A 247 -7.00 23.05 -3.47
C PHE A 247 -6.42 21.64 -3.42
N GLN A 248 -7.09 20.68 -2.76
CA GLN A 248 -6.65 19.29 -2.67
C GLN A 248 -6.61 18.63 -4.05
N ALA A 249 -7.61 18.94 -4.88
CA ALA A 249 -7.70 18.46 -6.25
C ALA A 249 -6.56 19.01 -7.12
N PHE A 250 -6.19 20.29 -6.91
CA PHE A 250 -5.05 20.90 -7.60
C PHE A 250 -3.71 20.34 -7.14
N ILE A 251 -3.51 20.09 -5.84
CA ILE A 251 -2.30 19.42 -5.33
C ILE A 251 -2.12 18.06 -6.01
N LEU A 252 -3.20 17.25 -6.04
CA LEU A 252 -3.19 15.97 -6.72
C LEU A 252 -2.85 16.11 -8.21
N PHE A 253 -3.48 17.06 -8.91
CA PHE A 253 -3.22 17.33 -10.32
C PHE A 253 -1.75 17.65 -10.58
N PHE A 254 -1.16 18.60 -9.84
CA PHE A 254 0.23 19.01 -10.03
C PHE A 254 1.21 17.90 -9.66
N ALA A 255 0.95 17.15 -8.59
CA ALA A 255 1.77 16.01 -8.20
C ALA A 255 1.75 14.91 -9.27
N ALA A 256 0.57 14.57 -9.79
CA ALA A 256 0.40 13.61 -10.88
C ALA A 256 1.10 14.07 -12.16
N LEU A 257 0.96 15.34 -12.52
CA LEU A 257 1.61 15.94 -13.68
C LEU A 257 3.14 15.88 -13.54
N LEU A 258 3.68 16.34 -12.41
CA LEU A 258 5.11 16.31 -12.13
C LEU A 258 5.67 14.88 -12.18
N GLY A 259 4.96 13.93 -11.58
CA GLY A 259 5.31 12.51 -11.65
C GLY A 259 5.41 12.02 -13.09
N THR A 260 4.38 12.25 -13.91
CA THR A 260 4.40 11.79 -15.32
C THR A 260 5.50 12.43 -16.16
N LEU A 261 5.78 13.73 -15.95
CA LEU A 261 6.85 14.44 -16.63
C LEU A 261 8.22 13.90 -16.23
N LEU A 262 8.48 13.76 -14.93
CA LEU A 262 9.74 13.23 -14.42
C LEU A 262 9.95 11.78 -14.88
N GLY A 263 8.91 10.94 -14.81
CA GLY A 263 8.99 9.56 -15.27
C GLY A 263 9.32 9.46 -16.77
N ALA A 264 8.70 10.32 -17.58
CA ALA A 264 8.97 10.38 -19.01
C ALA A 264 10.40 10.86 -19.31
N ALA A 265 10.90 11.85 -18.56
CA ALA A 265 12.27 12.33 -18.68
C ALA A 265 13.29 11.24 -18.32
N LEU A 266 13.10 10.53 -17.20
CA LEU A 266 13.95 9.42 -16.78
C LEU A 266 13.96 8.29 -17.81
N ARG A 267 12.81 7.99 -18.43
CA ARG A 267 12.73 7.01 -19.53
C ARG A 267 13.57 7.44 -20.73
N ARG A 268 13.52 8.71 -21.13
CA ARG A 268 14.32 9.24 -22.25
C ARG A 268 15.81 9.16 -21.96
N LEU A 269 16.22 9.50 -20.74
CA LEU A 269 17.62 9.42 -20.29
C LEU A 269 18.13 7.97 -20.31
N GLY A 270 17.33 7.01 -19.84
CA GLY A 270 17.67 5.59 -19.91
C GLY A 270 17.92 5.11 -21.34
N ARG A 271 17.01 5.44 -22.26
CA ARG A 271 17.14 5.08 -23.69
C ARG A 271 18.36 5.71 -24.35
N LYS A 272 18.68 6.97 -24.02
CA LYS A 272 19.87 7.66 -24.55
C LYS A 272 21.18 6.99 -24.08
N LYS A 273 21.21 6.53 -22.83
CA LYS A 273 22.36 5.80 -22.28
C LYS A 273 22.56 4.45 -22.96
N GLU A 274 21.47 3.73 -23.24
CA GLU A 274 21.50 2.45 -23.97
C GLU A 274 21.97 2.63 -25.42
N SER A 275 21.52 3.68 -26.11
CA SER A 275 21.96 3.97 -27.49
C SER A 275 23.39 4.50 -27.58
N GLY A 276 23.87 5.23 -26.57
CA GLY A 276 25.23 5.79 -26.53
C GLY A 276 26.31 4.81 -26.08
N GLY A 277 25.93 3.66 -25.50
CA GLY A 277 26.85 2.56 -25.19
C GLY A 277 27.05 1.56 -26.34
N LEU A 278 26.47 1.84 -27.50
CA LEU A 278 26.48 0.98 -28.69
C LEU A 278 27.29 1.57 -29.86
N GLU A 279 28.17 2.55 -29.60
CA GLU A 279 29.16 2.93 -30.61
C GLU A 279 30.17 1.79 -30.80
N PRO A 280 30.36 1.27 -32.03
CA PRO A 280 31.46 0.37 -32.30
C PRO A 280 32.77 1.16 -32.13
N GLY A 281 33.62 0.72 -31.21
CA GLY A 281 35.01 1.17 -31.17
C GLY A 281 35.69 0.88 -32.52
N PRO A 282 36.64 1.74 -32.93
CA PRO A 282 37.28 1.70 -34.25
C PRO A 282 37.94 0.35 -34.56
#